data_AF-F7XN83-F1
#
_entry.id   AF-F7XN83-F1
#
_cell.length_a   1.000
_cell.length_b   1.000
_cell.length_c   1.000
_cell.angle_alpha   90.00
_cell.angle_beta   90.00
_cell.angle_gamma   90.00
#
_symmetry.space_group_name_H-M   'P 1'
#
loop_
_entity.id
_entity.type
_entity.pdbx_description
1 polymer ?
#
loop_
_entity_poly.entity_id
_entity_poly.type
_entity_poly.pdbx_seq_one_letter_code
_entity_poly.pdbx_strand_id
1 'polypeptide(L)'
;MHGANIILKKISSKTLKSSDIFIFLKQLEEDIRQGKANASRDDIQWFQIYGFLLKKLETAIAGNPSDMRASDWRTWVDDFGKLNYVVAEMEENNIVTAVSWYIPDIAVFDIVNRNNYRDYVYCRVSNHLEKIYLPED
;
A
#
# COMPACT_ATOMS: atom_id res chain seq x y z
N MET A 1 -5.92 18.58 2.40
CA MET A 1 -4.78 17.89 3.06
C MET A 1 -5.08 17.26 4.44
N HIS A 2 -6.31 17.30 5.00
CA HIS A 2 -6.57 16.68 6.32
C HIS A 2 -6.29 15.16 6.32
N GLY A 3 -6.72 14.44 5.28
CA GLY A 3 -6.45 13.01 5.12
C GLY A 3 -4.95 12.67 5.04
N ALA A 4 -4.21 13.35 4.15
CA ALA A 4 -2.76 13.16 4.01
C ALA A 4 -2.00 13.41 5.33
N ASN A 5 -2.34 14.47 6.08
CA ASN A 5 -1.74 14.76 7.38
C ASN A 5 -1.98 13.66 8.41
N ILE A 6 -3.16 13.02 8.41
CA ILE A 6 -3.46 11.88 9.27
C ILE A 6 -2.54 10.70 8.91
N ILE A 7 -2.37 10.41 7.62
CA ILE A 7 -1.48 9.33 7.16
C ILE A 7 -0.04 9.59 7.57
N LEU A 8 0.48 10.80 7.33
CA LEU A 8 1.85 11.18 7.71
C LEU A 8 2.07 11.08 9.23
N LYS A 9 1.10 11.49 10.05
CA LYS A 9 1.16 11.34 11.51
C LYS A 9 1.16 9.86 11.95
N LYS A 10 0.43 9.01 11.23
CA LYS A 10 0.41 7.56 11.49
C LYS A 10 1.71 6.88 11.05
N ILE A 11 2.33 7.34 9.97
CA ILE A 11 3.67 6.91 9.55
C ILE A 11 4.70 7.26 10.62
N SER A 12 4.73 8.52 11.09
CA SER A 12 5.73 8.98 12.07
C SER A 12 5.59 8.27 13.43
N SER A 13 4.37 7.92 13.84
CA SER A 13 4.11 7.12 15.05
C SER A 13 4.20 5.61 14.83
N LYS A 14 4.50 5.16 13.62
CA LYS A 14 4.50 3.75 13.18
C LYS A 14 3.19 2.98 13.41
N THR A 15 2.05 3.68 13.37
CA THR A 15 0.70 3.13 13.64
C THR A 15 -0.21 3.03 12.41
N LEU A 16 0.30 3.31 11.21
CA LEU A 16 -0.47 3.24 9.97
C LEU A 16 -0.93 1.80 9.68
N LYS A 17 -2.22 1.65 9.35
CA LYS A 17 -2.87 0.39 8.99
C LYS A 17 -3.44 0.40 7.58
N SER A 18 -3.71 -0.77 7.03
CA SER A 18 -4.38 -0.94 5.74
C SER A 18 -5.72 -0.20 5.69
N SER A 19 -6.51 -0.27 6.78
CA SER A 19 -7.79 0.44 6.91
C SER A 19 -7.67 1.95 6.79
N ASP A 20 -6.57 2.54 7.28
CA ASP A 20 -6.34 3.98 7.20
C ASP A 20 -6.15 4.42 5.74
N ILE A 21 -5.44 3.60 4.94
CA ILE A 21 -5.25 3.84 3.50
C ILE A 21 -6.60 3.75 2.77
N PHE A 22 -7.43 2.75 3.06
CA PHE A 22 -8.74 2.62 2.40
C PHE A 22 -9.71 3.75 2.78
N ILE A 23 -9.64 4.27 4.01
CA ILE A 23 -10.38 5.48 4.40
C ILE A 23 -9.84 6.69 3.64
N PHE A 24 -8.51 6.83 3.57
CA PHE A 24 -7.87 7.91 2.84
C PHE A 24 -8.21 7.90 1.34
N LEU A 25 -8.31 6.75 0.69
CA LEU A 25 -8.70 6.64 -0.72
C LEU A 25 -10.03 7.33 -1.02
N LYS A 26 -11.05 7.16 -0.16
CA LYS A 26 -12.34 7.85 -0.31
C LYS A 26 -12.19 9.37 -0.22
N GLN A 27 -11.32 9.84 0.66
CA GLN A 27 -11.02 11.26 0.78
C GLN A 27 -10.21 11.78 -0.41
N LEU A 28 -9.26 10.99 -0.93
CA LEU A 28 -8.43 11.35 -2.08
C LEU A 28 -9.29 11.52 -3.34
N GLU A 29 -10.24 10.61 -3.59
CA GLU A 29 -11.19 10.76 -4.70
C GLU A 29 -11.96 12.08 -4.63
N GLU A 30 -12.38 12.48 -3.43
CA GLU A 30 -13.08 13.74 -3.23
C GLU A 30 -12.15 14.95 -3.38
N ASP A 31 -10.92 14.86 -2.86
CA ASP A 31 -9.89 15.89 -3.04
C ASP A 31 -9.55 16.08 -4.53
N ILE A 32 -9.50 15.01 -5.33
CA ILE A 32 -9.32 15.07 -6.79
C ILE A 32 -10.50 15.79 -7.45
N ARG A 33 -11.75 15.42 -7.12
CA ARG A 33 -12.96 16.08 -7.67
C ARG A 33 -13.00 17.57 -7.35
N GLN A 34 -12.47 17.96 -6.18
CA GLN A 34 -12.42 19.34 -5.72
C GLN A 34 -11.17 20.10 -6.17
N GLY A 35 -10.26 19.48 -6.95
CA GLY A 35 -9.00 20.09 -7.38
C GLY A 35 -8.02 20.38 -6.25
N LYS A 36 -8.17 19.71 -5.10
CA LYS A 36 -7.32 19.86 -3.90
C LYS A 36 -6.13 18.91 -3.88
N ALA A 37 -6.10 17.93 -4.77
CA ALA A 37 -5.00 17.00 -4.97
C ALA A 37 -4.67 16.92 -6.45
N ASN A 38 -3.38 17.00 -6.78
CA ASN A 38 -2.89 16.73 -8.13
C ASN A 38 -2.63 15.23 -8.27
N ALA A 39 -3.70 14.44 -8.27
CA ALA A 39 -3.66 12.99 -8.34
C ALA A 39 -4.54 12.48 -9.48
N SER A 40 -4.12 11.36 -10.04
CA SER A 40 -4.77 10.64 -11.13
C SER A 40 -5.30 9.29 -10.66
N ARG A 41 -5.97 8.58 -11.57
CA ARG A 41 -6.36 7.18 -11.33
C ARG A 41 -5.16 6.26 -11.07
N ASP A 42 -3.99 6.59 -11.63
CA ASP A 42 -2.77 5.83 -11.42
C ASP A 42 -2.34 5.86 -9.95
N ASP A 43 -2.40 7.04 -9.33
CA ASP A 43 -2.02 7.27 -7.93
C ASP A 43 -3.00 6.56 -6.98
N ILE A 44 -4.31 6.56 -7.28
CA ILE A 44 -5.32 5.78 -6.54
C ILE A 44 -4.95 4.29 -6.52
N GLN A 45 -4.59 3.72 -7.68
CA GLN A 45 -4.19 2.31 -7.76
C GLN A 45 -2.91 2.03 -6.96
N TRP A 46 -1.97 2.96 -6.88
CA TRP A 46 -0.80 2.78 -6.01
C TRP A 46 -1.17 2.77 -4.53
N PHE A 47 -2.08 3.64 -4.08
CA PHE A 47 -2.58 3.58 -2.69
C PHE A 47 -3.33 2.28 -2.40
N GLN A 48 -4.09 1.74 -3.35
CA GLN A 48 -4.67 0.40 -3.22
C GLN A 48 -3.59 -0.68 -2.97
N ILE A 49 -2.49 -0.64 -3.74
CA ILE A 49 -1.33 -1.54 -3.54
C ILE A 49 -0.72 -1.35 -2.15
N TYR A 50 -0.52 -0.12 -1.69
CA TYR A 50 0.01 0.12 -0.34
C TYR A 50 -0.92 -0.42 0.76
N GLY A 51 -2.23 -0.26 0.60
CA GLY A 51 -3.23 -0.84 1.49
C GLY A 51 -3.12 -2.38 1.55
N PHE A 52 -2.95 -3.02 0.40
CA PHE A 52 -2.69 -4.46 0.32
C PHE A 52 -1.41 -4.87 1.04
N LEU A 53 -0.30 -4.18 0.80
CA LEU A 53 0.99 -4.51 1.42
C LEU A 53 0.91 -4.39 2.95
N LEU A 54 0.23 -3.36 3.48
CA LEU A 54 -0.02 -3.22 4.91
C LEU A 54 -0.88 -4.35 5.47
N LYS A 55 -1.93 -4.76 4.73
CA LYS A 55 -2.79 -5.86 5.15
C LYS A 55 -2.01 -7.17 5.26
N LYS A 56 -1.11 -7.43 4.31
CA LYS A 56 -0.21 -8.59 4.35
C LYS A 56 0.68 -8.59 5.59
N LEU A 57 1.23 -7.43 5.96
CA LEU A 57 2.00 -7.28 7.19
C LEU A 57 1.15 -7.53 8.44
N GLU A 58 -0.06 -6.97 8.50
CA GLU A 58 -1.00 -7.16 9.61
C GLU A 58 -1.35 -8.64 9.81
N THR A 59 -1.66 -9.35 8.73
CA THR A 59 -1.94 -10.80 8.73
C THR A 59 -0.72 -11.61 9.19
N ALA A 60 0.48 -11.23 8.74
CA ALA A 60 1.73 -11.88 9.16
C ALA A 60 2.03 -11.65 10.66
N ILE A 61 1.69 -10.47 11.20
CA ILE A 61 1.82 -10.16 12.63
C ILE A 61 0.80 -10.94 13.46
N ALA A 62 -0.44 -11.04 13.00
CA ALA A 62 -1.50 -11.77 13.69
C ALA A 62 -1.26 -13.29 13.74
N GLY A 63 -0.33 -13.82 12.93
CA GLY A 63 0.00 -15.25 12.90
C GLY A 63 -1.08 -16.12 12.27
N ASN A 64 -2.00 -15.52 11.50
CA ASN A 64 -3.13 -16.21 10.89
C ASN A 64 -3.15 -16.00 9.36
N PRO A 65 -2.34 -16.74 8.59
CA PRO A 65 -2.24 -16.59 7.13
C PRO A 65 -3.59 -16.76 6.40
N SER A 66 -4.53 -17.51 6.99
CA SER A 66 -5.88 -17.74 6.48
C SER A 66 -6.79 -16.52 6.46
N ASP A 67 -6.43 -15.43 7.14
CA ASP A 67 -7.21 -14.18 7.16
C ASP A 67 -7.01 -13.32 5.90
N MET A 68 -6.11 -13.72 4.99
CA MET A 68 -6.06 -13.17 3.64
C MET A 68 -6.58 -14.22 2.65
N ARG A 69 -7.90 -14.29 2.49
CA ARG A 69 -8.46 -15.04 1.37
C ARG A 69 -8.20 -14.28 0.08
N ALA A 70 -7.90 -15.03 -0.98
CA ALA A 70 -7.69 -14.49 -2.33
C ALA A 70 -8.87 -13.66 -2.87
N SER A 71 -10.06 -13.87 -2.33
CA SER A 71 -11.28 -13.12 -2.66
C SER A 71 -11.30 -11.71 -2.06
N ASP A 72 -10.67 -11.52 -0.91
CA ASP A 72 -10.92 -10.35 -0.05
C ASP A 72 -10.14 -9.12 -0.48
N TRP A 73 -9.14 -9.29 -1.35
CA TRP A 73 -8.30 -8.21 -1.84
C TRP A 73 -8.49 -7.92 -3.34
N ARG A 74 -9.08 -8.84 -4.11
CA ARG A 74 -9.49 -8.60 -5.50
C ARG A 74 -10.48 -7.45 -5.63
N THR A 75 -11.22 -7.15 -4.57
CA THR A 75 -12.12 -6.00 -4.53
C THR A 75 -11.39 -4.67 -4.33
N TRP A 76 -10.08 -4.70 -4.06
CA TRP A 76 -9.30 -3.51 -3.70
C TRP A 76 -8.11 -3.26 -4.61
N VAL A 77 -7.54 -4.27 -5.28
CA VAL A 77 -6.41 -4.10 -6.21
C VAL A 77 -6.89 -4.23 -7.64
N ASP A 78 -6.88 -3.12 -8.37
CA ASP A 78 -7.33 -3.07 -9.77
C ASP A 78 -6.21 -3.39 -10.78
N ASP A 79 -4.94 -3.31 -10.36
CA ASP A 79 -3.76 -3.44 -11.23
C ASP A 79 -2.73 -4.42 -10.65
N PHE A 80 -2.80 -5.67 -11.10
CA PHE A 80 -1.86 -6.72 -10.72
C PHE A 80 -0.45 -6.49 -11.30
N GLY A 81 -0.32 -5.72 -12.38
CA GLY A 81 0.99 -5.36 -12.94
C GLY A 81 1.80 -4.52 -11.94
N LYS A 82 1.16 -3.57 -11.27
CA LYS A 82 1.77 -2.78 -10.19
C LYS A 82 2.14 -3.62 -8.98
N LEU A 83 1.30 -4.60 -8.63
CA LEU A 83 1.62 -5.53 -7.57
C LEU A 83 2.85 -6.38 -7.91
N ASN A 84 2.92 -6.91 -9.14
CA ASN A 84 4.08 -7.67 -9.60
C ASN A 84 5.35 -6.82 -9.56
N TYR A 85 5.28 -5.60 -10.08
CA TYR A 85 6.40 -4.66 -10.08
C TYR A 85 6.94 -4.40 -8.68
N VAL A 86 6.07 -4.05 -7.73
CA VAL A 86 6.52 -3.71 -6.38
C VAL A 86 7.03 -4.94 -5.63
N VAL A 87 6.41 -6.11 -5.81
CA VAL A 87 6.86 -7.36 -5.17
C VAL A 87 8.22 -7.80 -5.72
N ALA A 88 8.46 -7.66 -7.03
CA ALA A 88 9.76 -7.92 -7.63
C ALA A 88 10.83 -6.97 -7.07
N GLU A 89 10.53 -5.66 -6.99
CA GLU A 89 11.44 -4.68 -6.37
C GLU A 89 11.74 -5.05 -4.90
N MET A 90 10.73 -5.48 -4.14
CA MET A 90 10.91 -5.93 -2.76
C MET A 90 11.75 -7.20 -2.64
N GLU A 91 11.63 -8.14 -3.59
CA GLU A 91 12.44 -9.36 -3.64
C GLU A 91 13.91 -9.04 -3.95
N GLU A 92 14.16 -8.19 -4.95
CA GLU A 92 15.51 -7.71 -5.29
C GLU A 92 16.20 -7.01 -4.10
N ASN A 93 15.43 -6.31 -3.28
CA ASN A 93 15.92 -5.63 -2.08
C ASN A 93 15.91 -6.52 -0.81
N ASN A 94 15.64 -7.83 -0.94
CA ASN A 94 15.59 -8.80 0.16
C ASN A 94 14.61 -8.40 1.29
N ILE A 95 13.51 -7.74 0.93
CA ILE A 95 12.43 -7.35 1.83
C ILE A 95 11.41 -8.49 1.93
N VAL A 96 11.18 -9.18 0.81
CA VAL A 96 10.37 -10.40 0.70
C VAL A 96 11.19 -11.54 0.08
N THR A 97 10.73 -12.76 0.27
CA THR A 97 11.33 -13.96 -0.35
C THR A 97 10.25 -14.98 -0.70
N ALA A 98 10.65 -16.09 -1.31
CA ALA A 98 9.77 -17.19 -1.72
C ALA A 98 8.59 -16.69 -2.56
N VAL A 99 8.85 -15.73 -3.47
CA VAL A 99 7.81 -15.16 -4.32
C VAL A 99 7.31 -16.22 -5.29
N SER A 100 6.00 -16.48 -5.25
CA SER A 100 5.32 -17.38 -6.17
C SER A 100 3.99 -16.80 -6.61
N TRP A 101 3.70 -16.96 -7.90
CA TRP A 101 2.50 -16.50 -8.57
C TRP A 101 1.67 -17.73 -8.96
N TYR A 102 0.80 -18.18 -8.06
CA TYR A 102 0.02 -19.42 -8.28
C TYR A 102 -1.25 -19.21 -9.14
N ILE A 103 -1.86 -18.03 -8.99
CA ILE A 103 -2.97 -17.54 -9.81
C ILE A 103 -2.49 -16.17 -10.30
N PRO A 104 -2.83 -15.70 -11.51
CA PRO A 104 -2.43 -14.36 -12.00
C PRO A 104 -2.72 -13.22 -11.01
N ASP A 105 -3.53 -13.53 -10.00
CA ASP A 105 -4.05 -12.63 -9.02
C ASP A 105 -3.70 -13.05 -7.59
N ILE A 106 -2.64 -13.82 -7.31
CA ILE A 106 -2.17 -14.06 -5.92
C ILE A 106 -0.64 -14.08 -5.83
N ALA A 107 -0.10 -12.99 -5.28
CA ALA A 107 1.26 -12.93 -4.78
C ALA A 107 1.37 -13.72 -3.48
N VAL A 108 2.06 -14.87 -3.51
CA VAL A 108 2.50 -15.57 -2.30
C VAL A 108 3.95 -15.21 -2.09
N PHE A 109 4.26 -14.58 -0.96
CA PHE A 109 5.62 -14.26 -0.57
C PHE A 109 5.72 -14.21 0.95
N ASP A 110 6.92 -14.46 1.44
CA ASP A 110 7.29 -14.39 2.84
C ASP A 110 7.95 -13.04 3.15
N ILE A 111 7.61 -12.46 4.30
CA ILE A 111 8.23 -11.22 4.78
C ILE A 111 9.51 -11.60 5.53
N VAL A 112 10.66 -11.19 5.01
CA VAL A 112 11.98 -11.49 5.61
C VAL A 112 12.13 -10.78 6.95
N ASN A 113 11.85 -9.47 6.99
CA ASN A 113 11.89 -8.66 8.20
C ASN A 113 10.71 -7.69 8.23
N ARG A 114 9.86 -7.82 9.25
CA ARG A 114 8.63 -7.03 9.41
C ARG A 114 8.89 -5.53 9.57
N ASN A 115 10.00 -5.14 10.20
CA ASN A 115 10.35 -3.73 10.35
C ASN A 115 10.78 -3.13 9.01
N ASN A 116 11.67 -3.81 8.28
CA ASN A 116 12.13 -3.34 6.97
C ASN A 116 10.98 -3.27 5.96
N TYR A 117 10.11 -4.29 5.95
CA TYR A 117 8.91 -4.30 5.13
C TYR A 117 8.00 -3.11 5.45
N ARG A 118 7.73 -2.86 6.73
CA ARG A 118 6.91 -1.71 7.16
C ARG A 118 7.54 -0.39 6.73
N ASP A 119 8.82 -0.21 7.01
CA ASP A 119 9.52 1.05 6.75
C ASP A 119 9.59 1.32 5.23
N TYR A 120 9.73 0.27 4.40
CA TYR A 120 9.60 0.35 2.95
C TYR A 120 8.22 0.85 2.51
N VAL A 121 7.14 0.21 2.99
CA VAL A 121 5.77 0.60 2.61
C VAL A 121 5.47 2.04 3.08
N TYR A 122 5.89 2.41 4.28
CA TYR A 122 5.70 3.77 4.80
C TYR A 122 6.46 4.81 3.99
N CYS A 123 7.69 4.53 3.58
CA CYS A 123 8.45 5.43 2.72
C CYS A 123 7.74 5.64 1.38
N ARG A 124 7.26 4.56 0.75
CA ARG A 124 6.49 4.64 -0.51
C ARG A 124 5.22 5.47 -0.36
N VAL A 125 4.47 5.28 0.73
CA VAL A 125 3.26 6.08 1.02
C VAL A 125 3.60 7.56 1.23
N SER A 126 4.64 7.88 2.01
CA SER A 126 5.04 9.27 2.29
C SER A 126 5.45 10.00 1.01
N ASN A 127 6.34 9.40 0.22
CA ASN A 127 6.83 9.99 -1.02
C ASN A 127 5.67 10.20 -2.02
N HIS A 128 4.71 9.27 -2.06
CA HIS A 128 3.55 9.41 -2.93
C HIS A 128 2.62 10.54 -2.48
N LEU A 129 2.40 10.70 -1.17
CA LEU A 129 1.60 11.80 -0.63
C LEU A 129 2.24 13.16 -0.91
N GLU A 130 3.55 13.27 -0.76
CA GLU A 130 4.32 14.48 -1.10
C GLU A 130 4.13 14.83 -2.57
N LYS A 131 4.31 13.86 -3.49
CA LYS A 131 4.10 14.08 -4.93
C LYS A 131 2.73 14.68 -5.28
N ILE A 132 1.64 14.21 -4.65
CA ILE A 132 0.27 14.58 -5.08
C ILE A 132 -0.32 15.79 -4.33
N TYR A 133 0.25 16.18 -3.18
CA TYR A 133 -0.21 17.32 -2.39
C TYR A 133 0.81 18.45 -2.25
N LEU A 134 2.09 18.16 -2.51
CA LEU A 134 3.20 19.10 -2.51
C LEU A 134 4.02 18.92 -3.79
N PRO A 135 3.41 19.01 -4.99
CA PRO A 135 4.19 18.93 -6.22
C PRO A 135 5.26 20.03 -6.21
N GLU A 136 6.52 19.67 -6.45
CA GLU A 136 7.57 20.66 -6.67
C GLU A 136 7.19 21.50 -7.91
N ASP A 137 7.15 22.82 -7.74
CA ASP A 137 6.85 23.81 -8.80
C ASP A 137 7.91 23.80 -9.92
#